data_AF-A0A6G4A2C4-F1
#
_entry.id   AF-A0A6G4A2C4-F1
#
_cell.length_a   1.000
_cell.length_b   1.000
_cell.length_c   1.000
_cell.angle_alpha   90.00
_cell.angle_beta   90.00
_cell.angle_gamma   90.00
#
_symmetry.space_group_name_H-M   'P 1'
#
loop_
_entity.id
_entity.type
_entity.pdbx_description
1 polymer ?
#
loop_
_entity_poly.entity_id
_entity_poly.type
_entity_poly.pdbx_seq_one_letter_code
_entity_poly.pdbx_strand_id
1 'polypeptide(L)'
;MRTEELKQWIETNQIHKKTIEGFWKSFNHYLIEEPKECRQMFGDFDKSKLEIKLDSYSLMVHSYRGEFVQMTLDMNYSDQYIGYYRMMFNFAGEAIDDFLVSEWKTWDIYRRISILEEIKNDIKNEELLQIIEMKIQETKKKF
;
A
#
# COMPACT_ATOMS: atom_id res chain seq x y z
N MET A 1 21.75 11.64 19.31
CA MET A 1 21.73 10.17 19.32
C MET A 1 22.47 9.66 18.10
N ARG A 2 23.40 8.72 18.25
CA ARG A 2 24.03 8.03 17.12
C ARG A 2 23.09 6.95 16.55
N THR A 3 23.27 6.55 15.30
CA THR A 3 22.39 5.54 14.65
C THR A 3 22.30 4.23 15.43
N GLU A 4 23.41 3.74 15.99
CA GLU A 4 23.41 2.51 16.79
C GLU A 4 22.67 2.66 18.13
N GLU A 5 22.73 3.85 18.75
CA GLU A 5 21.96 4.15 19.96
C GLU A 5 20.45 4.14 19.66
N LEU A 6 20.05 4.65 18.49
CA LEU A 6 18.65 4.64 18.05
C LEU A 6 18.15 3.22 17.81
N LYS A 7 18.94 2.37 17.13
CA LYS A 7 18.61 0.95 16.94
C LYS A 7 18.44 0.23 18.28
N GLN A 8 19.39 0.40 19.19
CA GLN A 8 19.31 -0.22 20.51
C GLN A 8 18.09 0.27 21.30
N TRP A 9 17.78 1.56 21.22
CA TRP A 9 16.59 2.14 21.84
C TRP A 9 15.29 1.56 21.25
N ILE A 10 15.22 1.38 19.93
CA ILE A 10 14.09 0.76 19.22
C ILE A 10 13.84 -0.67 19.72
N GLU A 11 14.89 -1.48 19.80
CA GLU A 11 14.80 -2.87 20.28
C GLU A 11 14.38 -2.92 21.75
N THR A 12 15.04 -2.12 22.60
CA THR A 12 14.77 -2.09 24.05
C THR A 12 13.33 -1.69 24.35
N ASN A 13 12.78 -0.74 23.60
CA ASN A 13 11.41 -0.25 23.80
C ASN A 13 10.36 -1.01 22.99
N GLN A 14 10.76 -2.05 22.24
CA GLN A 14 9.89 -2.87 21.38
C GLN A 14 9.08 -2.02 20.38
N ILE A 15 9.71 -0.99 19.81
CA ILE A 15 9.01 0.01 19.00
C ILE A 15 8.37 -0.62 17.77
N HIS A 16 9.09 -1.52 17.07
CA HIS A 16 8.56 -2.19 15.89
C HIS A 16 7.27 -2.96 16.17
N LYS A 17 7.23 -3.72 17.28
CA LYS A 17 6.03 -4.45 17.71
C LYS A 17 4.87 -3.49 17.98
N LYS A 18 5.13 -2.41 18.74
CA LYS A 18 4.12 -1.38 19.05
C LYS A 18 3.58 -0.72 17.78
N THR A 19 4.43 -0.45 16.80
CA THR A 19 4.03 0.14 15.52
C THR A 19 3.15 -0.81 14.70
N ILE A 20 3.46 -2.10 14.65
CA ILE A 20 2.60 -3.09 13.97
C ILE A 20 1.23 -3.19 14.67
N GLU A 21 1.20 -3.21 16.00
CA GLU A 21 -0.04 -3.25 16.77
C GLU A 21 -0.89 -1.98 16.57
N GLY A 22 -0.26 -0.81 16.60
CA GLY A 22 -0.89 0.48 16.32
C GLY A 22 -1.47 0.52 14.90
N PHE A 23 -0.70 0.07 13.91
CA PHE A 23 -1.14 -0.05 12.53
C PHE A 23 -2.45 -0.84 12.43
N TRP A 24 -2.50 -2.06 12.96
CA TRP A 24 -3.69 -2.90 12.84
C TRP A 24 -4.89 -2.29 13.56
N LYS A 25 -4.67 -1.62 14.69
CA LYS A 25 -5.75 -0.90 15.39
C LYS A 25 -6.33 0.21 14.51
N SER A 26 -5.48 1.09 13.99
CA SER A 26 -5.90 2.25 13.19
C SER A 26 -6.48 1.81 11.84
N PHE A 27 -5.90 0.81 11.19
CA PHE A 27 -6.41 0.28 9.92
C PHE A 27 -7.76 -0.42 10.09
N ASN A 28 -7.97 -1.20 11.16
CA ASN A 28 -9.26 -1.83 11.42
C ASN A 28 -10.35 -0.80 11.73
N HIS A 29 -10.03 0.30 12.41
CA HIS A 29 -10.97 1.41 12.59
C HIS A 29 -11.33 2.05 11.25
N TYR A 30 -10.33 2.33 10.39
CA TYR A 30 -10.57 2.87 9.05
C TYR A 30 -11.53 1.98 8.21
N LEU A 31 -11.36 0.65 8.27
CA LEU A 31 -12.28 -0.29 7.59
C LEU A 31 -13.74 -0.18 8.06
N ILE A 32 -13.97 0.23 9.31
CA ILE A 32 -15.31 0.36 9.91
C ILE A 32 -15.89 1.76 9.70
N GLU A 33 -15.06 2.80 9.86
CA GLU A 33 -15.48 4.20 9.81
C GLU A 33 -15.74 4.66 8.37
N GLU A 34 -14.94 4.18 7.41
CA GLU A 34 -15.02 4.60 6.00
C GLU A 34 -15.30 3.42 5.03
N PRO A 35 -16.40 2.66 5.21
CA PRO A 35 -16.66 1.44 4.46
C PRO A 35 -16.88 1.69 2.96
N LYS A 36 -17.34 2.90 2.58
CA LYS A 36 -17.51 3.28 1.17
C LYS A 36 -16.17 3.47 0.48
N GLU A 37 -15.25 4.19 1.11
CA GLU A 37 -13.89 4.39 0.61
C GLU A 37 -13.16 3.06 0.54
N CYS A 38 -13.26 2.25 1.60
CA CYS A 38 -12.66 0.91 1.63
C CYS A 38 -13.18 0.01 0.51
N ARG A 39 -14.48 0.05 0.19
CA ARG A 39 -15.03 -0.72 -0.93
C ARG A 39 -14.53 -0.21 -2.28
N GLN A 40 -14.34 1.10 -2.44
CA GLN A 40 -13.75 1.67 -3.64
C GLN A 40 -12.28 1.26 -3.79
N MET A 41 -11.53 1.29 -2.68
CA MET A 41 -10.09 0.98 -2.63
C MET A 41 -9.76 -0.52 -2.63
N PHE A 42 -10.61 -1.38 -2.09
CA PHE A 42 -10.25 -2.80 -1.92
C PHE A 42 -11.26 -3.74 -2.55
N GLY A 43 -12.44 -3.24 -2.95
CA GLY A 43 -13.57 -4.09 -3.30
C GLY A 43 -14.02 -4.87 -2.07
N ASP A 44 -13.93 -6.20 -2.15
CA ASP A 44 -14.01 -7.07 -0.99
C ASP A 44 -12.60 -7.20 -0.39
N PHE A 45 -12.36 -6.49 0.71
CA PHE A 45 -11.06 -6.46 1.37
C PHE A 45 -10.60 -7.87 1.76
N ASP A 46 -9.42 -8.25 1.28
CA ASP A 46 -8.76 -9.51 1.59
C ASP A 46 -7.46 -9.20 2.33
N LYS A 47 -7.46 -9.48 3.64
CA LYS A 47 -6.30 -9.24 4.51
C LYS A 47 -5.04 -9.95 4.03
N SER A 48 -5.15 -11.07 3.33
CA SER A 48 -3.98 -11.81 2.83
C SER A 48 -3.23 -11.07 1.72
N LYS A 49 -3.88 -10.11 1.06
CA LYS A 49 -3.29 -9.26 0.02
C LYS A 49 -2.64 -8.01 0.58
N LEU A 50 -2.84 -7.72 1.87
CA LEU A 50 -2.25 -6.58 2.55
C LEU A 50 -0.92 -6.97 3.18
N GLU A 51 0.15 -6.34 2.71
CA GLU A 51 1.50 -6.46 3.23
C GLU A 51 1.91 -5.13 3.87
N ILE A 52 2.51 -5.20 5.07
CA ILE A 52 3.16 -4.05 5.71
C ILE A 52 4.66 -4.29 5.78
N LYS A 53 5.45 -3.28 5.42
CA LYS A 53 6.91 -3.34 5.44
C LYS A 53 7.46 -2.21 6.29
N LEU A 54 8.46 -2.51 7.11
CA LEU A 54 9.23 -1.45 7.78
C LEU A 54 10.02 -0.69 6.71
N ASP A 55 9.68 0.57 6.50
CA ASP A 55 10.40 1.47 5.60
C ASP A 55 11.58 2.10 6.35
N SER A 56 11.27 2.81 7.44
CA SER A 56 12.28 3.64 8.12
C SER A 56 11.97 3.88 9.60
N TYR A 57 13.00 4.26 10.33
CA TYR A 57 12.89 4.88 11.64
C TYR A 57 13.80 6.11 11.70
N SER A 58 13.31 7.19 12.29
CA SER A 58 14.01 8.48 12.33
C SER A 58 13.88 9.16 13.69
N LEU A 59 14.94 9.89 14.07
CA LEU A 59 14.87 10.86 15.15
C LEU A 59 14.47 12.21 14.55
N MET A 60 13.34 12.75 15.00
CA MET A 60 12.79 14.01 14.55
C MET A 60 13.02 15.07 15.64
N VAL A 61 13.61 16.20 15.26
CA VAL A 61 13.86 17.34 16.15
C VAL A 61 13.15 18.55 15.58
N HIS A 62 12.08 18.98 16.24
CA HIS A 62 11.29 20.13 15.82
C HIS A 62 11.42 21.28 16.83
N SER A 63 11.65 22.50 16.33
CA SER A 63 11.82 23.70 17.16
C SER A 63 10.63 24.03 18.06
N TYR A 64 9.42 23.58 17.71
CA TYR A 64 8.18 23.89 18.43
C TYR A 64 7.35 22.66 18.83
N ARG A 65 7.67 21.47 18.32
CA ARG A 65 6.97 20.21 18.66
C ARG A 65 7.80 19.27 19.54
N GLY A 66 9.01 19.68 19.88
CA GLY A 66 9.95 18.85 20.64
C GLY A 66 10.60 17.76 19.79
N GLU A 67 11.07 16.73 20.48
CA GLU A 67 11.83 15.63 19.91
C GLU A 67 11.06 14.32 20.06
N PHE A 68 11.05 13.51 19.01
CA PHE A 68 10.41 12.20 19.02
C PHE A 68 11.08 11.24 18.05
N VAL A 69 10.90 9.95 18.29
CA VAL A 69 11.28 8.91 17.34
C VAL A 69 10.05 8.55 16.52
N GLN A 70 10.20 8.49 15.20
CA GLN A 70 9.14 8.08 14.29
C GLN A 70 9.51 6.73 13.67
N MET A 71 8.54 5.83 13.56
CA MET A 71 8.64 4.61 12.76
C MET A 71 7.60 4.63 11.64
N THR A 72 8.03 4.30 10.42
CA THR A 72 7.20 4.29 9.22
C THR A 72 7.04 2.86 8.71
N LEU A 73 5.79 2.43 8.50
CA LEU A 73 5.45 1.21 7.81
C LEU A 73 4.81 1.55 6.46
N ASP A 74 5.33 1.01 5.38
CA ASP A 74 4.66 1.06 4.07
C ASP A 74 3.55 0.03 4.01
N MET A 75 2.45 0.40 3.38
CA MET A 75 1.31 -0.46 3.13
C MET A 75 1.27 -0.81 1.64
N ASN A 76 1.24 -2.10 1.33
CA ASN A 76 1.08 -2.60 -0.03
C ASN A 76 -0.13 -3.51 -0.08
N TYR A 77 -0.99 -3.34 -1.09
CA TYR A 77 -2.15 -4.21 -1.32
C TYR A 77 -2.08 -4.80 -2.72
N SER A 78 -2.02 -6.12 -2.81
CA SER A 78 -1.80 -6.84 -4.09
C SER A 78 -0.56 -6.32 -4.83
N ASP A 79 0.57 -6.24 -4.12
CA ASP A 79 1.87 -5.75 -4.60
C ASP A 79 1.89 -4.28 -5.07
N GLN A 80 0.84 -3.51 -4.78
CA GLN A 80 0.78 -2.07 -5.08
C GLN A 80 0.88 -1.26 -3.79
N TYR A 81 1.77 -0.27 -3.77
CA TYR A 81 1.85 0.67 -2.66
C TYR A 81 0.56 1.51 -2.57
N ILE A 82 -0.04 1.51 -1.37
CA ILE A 82 -1.33 2.18 -1.09
C ILE A 82 -1.21 3.31 -0.06
N GLY A 83 -0.02 3.53 0.48
CA GLY A 83 0.26 4.56 1.47
C GLY A 83 1.14 4.05 2.61
N TYR A 84 1.15 4.77 3.72
CA TYR A 84 1.99 4.45 4.86
C TYR A 84 1.27 4.66 6.19
N TYR A 85 1.80 4.00 7.22
CA TYR A 85 1.48 4.24 8.62
C TYR A 85 2.71 4.79 9.34
N ARG A 86 2.53 5.81 10.17
CA ARG A 86 3.59 6.38 11.00
C ARG A 86 3.16 6.38 12.45
N MET A 87 4.07 5.99 13.34
CA MET A 87 3.86 6.08 14.78
C MET A 87 5.01 6.84 15.42
N MET A 88 4.67 7.79 16.28
CA MET A 88 5.61 8.66 16.97
C MET A 88 5.71 8.28 18.43
N PHE A 89 6.93 8.31 18.96
CA PHE A 89 7.24 7.90 20.32
C PHE A 89 8.08 8.95 21.03
N ASN A 90 7.79 9.15 22.32
CA ASN A 90 8.68 9.91 23.19
C ASN A 90 9.91 9.06 23.55
N PHE A 91 10.92 9.64 24.22
CA PHE A 91 12.12 8.91 24.60
C PHE A 91 11.93 7.86 25.71
N ALA A 92 10.76 7.86 26.37
CA ALA A 92 10.36 6.78 27.27
C ALA A 92 9.78 5.56 26.52
N GLY A 93 9.66 5.65 25.19
CA GLY A 93 9.13 4.57 24.34
C GLY A 93 7.60 4.50 24.34
N GLU A 94 6.94 5.55 24.80
CA GLU A 94 5.48 5.66 24.81
C GLU A 94 5.01 6.31 23.51
N ALA A 95 3.90 5.80 22.98
CA ALA A 95 3.27 6.36 21.80
C ALA A 95 2.71 7.75 22.11
N ILE A 96 3.07 8.74 21.31
CA ILE A 96 2.56 10.10 21.42
C ILE A 96 1.34 10.26 20.50
N ASP A 97 1.49 9.83 19.25
CA ASP A 97 0.52 10.05 18.18
C ASP A 97 0.85 9.16 16.97
N ASP A 98 -0.13 8.95 16.08
CA ASP A 98 -0.01 8.10 14.90
C ASP A 98 -0.80 8.61 13.69
N PHE A 99 -0.37 8.22 12.49
CA PHE A 99 -1.00 8.61 11.23
C PHE A 99 -1.15 7.41 10.32
N LEU A 100 -2.37 7.17 9.86
CA LEU A 100 -2.66 6.28 8.73
C LEU A 100 -2.94 7.15 7.50
N VAL A 101 -2.07 7.06 6.48
CA VAL A 101 -2.19 7.89 5.28
C VAL A 101 -2.36 6.99 4.07
N SER A 102 -3.47 7.15 3.35
CA SER A 102 -3.72 6.47 2.09
C SER A 102 -3.32 7.36 0.90
N GLU A 103 -2.63 6.78 -0.07
CA GLU A 103 -2.34 7.40 -1.38
C GLU A 103 -3.36 6.98 -2.44
N TRP A 104 -4.64 7.01 -2.04
CA TRP A 104 -5.75 6.45 -2.81
C TRP A 104 -5.89 7.02 -4.23
N LYS A 105 -5.54 8.30 -4.46
CA LYS A 105 -5.59 8.91 -5.79
C LYS A 105 -4.59 8.25 -6.75
N THR A 106 -3.37 8.04 -6.28
CA THR A 106 -2.30 7.39 -7.03
C THR A 106 -2.69 5.95 -7.34
N TRP A 107 -3.22 5.24 -6.33
CA TRP A 107 -3.67 3.87 -6.47
C TRP A 107 -4.86 3.71 -7.43
N ASP A 108 -5.89 4.56 -7.35
CA ASP A 108 -7.06 4.53 -8.25
C ASP A 108 -6.65 4.78 -9.70
N ILE A 109 -5.67 5.67 -9.94
CA ILE A 109 -5.11 5.89 -11.28
C ILE A 109 -4.43 4.62 -11.79
N TYR A 110 -3.55 4.00 -11.00
CA TYR A 110 -2.85 2.78 -11.42
C TYR A 110 -3.80 1.63 -11.68
N ARG A 111 -4.81 1.43 -10.83
CA ARG A 111 -5.85 0.41 -11.04
C ARG A 111 -6.60 0.63 -12.35
N ARG A 112 -7.02 1.88 -12.63
CA ARG A 112 -7.71 2.21 -13.88
C ARG A 112 -6.81 1.97 -15.10
N ILE A 113 -5.52 2.31 -15.02
CA ILE A 113 -4.56 2.04 -16.08
C ILE A 113 -4.45 0.53 -16.33
N SER A 114 -4.28 -0.29 -15.28
CA SER A 114 -4.21 -1.75 -15.41
C SER A 114 -5.44 -2.34 -16.11
N ILE A 115 -6.64 -1.90 -15.73
CA ILE A 115 -7.89 -2.34 -16.38
C ILE A 115 -7.92 -1.92 -17.86
N LEU A 116 -7.48 -0.71 -18.18
CA LEU A 116 -7.42 -0.23 -19.55
C LEU A 116 -6.39 -1.01 -20.39
N GLU A 117 -5.27 -1.44 -19.79
CA GLU A 117 -4.28 -2.29 -20.44
C GLU A 117 -4.83 -3.69 -20.74
N GLU A 118 -5.57 -4.29 -19.79
CA GLU A 118 -6.29 -5.56 -19.99
C GLU A 118 -7.30 -5.45 -21.15
N ILE A 119 -8.18 -4.44 -21.11
CA ILE A 119 -9.17 -4.21 -22.18
C ILE A 119 -8.49 -4.01 -23.54
N LYS A 120 -7.40 -3.24 -23.58
CA LYS A 120 -6.62 -3.02 -24.82
C LYS A 120 -6.06 -4.33 -25.37
N ASN A 121 -5.58 -5.23 -24.51
CA ASN A 121 -5.07 -6.53 -24.92
C ASN A 121 -6.19 -7.44 -25.44
N ASP A 122 -7.35 -7.44 -24.79
CA ASP A 122 -8.51 -8.24 -25.21
C ASP A 122 -9.01 -7.80 -26.59
N ILE A 123 -9.17 -6.50 -26.82
CA ILE A 123 -9.56 -5.95 -28.14
C ILE A 123 -8.56 -6.38 -29.22
N LYS A 124 -7.25 -6.26 -28.94
CA LYS A 124 -6.21 -6.64 -29.90
C LYS A 124 -6.26 -8.14 -30.22
N ASN A 125 -6.56 -8.98 -29.25
CA ASN A 125 -6.70 -10.42 -29.44
C ASN A 125 -7.92 -10.77 -30.30
N GLU A 126 -9.06 -10.09 -30.11
CA GLU A 126 -10.24 -10.25 -30.96
C GLU A 126 -9.98 -9.86 -32.42
N GLU A 127 -9.32 -8.72 -32.66
CA GLU A 127 -8.93 -8.30 -34.01
C GLU A 127 -8.00 -9.33 -34.69
N LEU A 128 -7.04 -9.89 -33.95
CA LEU A 128 -6.15 -10.94 -34.45
C LEU A 128 -6.91 -12.21 -34.82
N LEU A 129 -7.89 -12.62 -34.01
CA LEU A 129 -8.74 -13.79 -34.28
C LEU A 129 -9.54 -13.60 -35.58
N GLN A 130 -10.15 -12.43 -35.78
CA GLN A 130 -10.90 -12.12 -37.01
C GLN A 130 -10.02 -12.18 -38.26
N ILE A 131 -8.79 -11.64 -38.18
CA ILE A 131 -7.82 -11.71 -39.29
C ILE A 131 -7.44 -13.15 -39.61
N ILE A 132 -7.22 -13.98 -38.59
CA ILE A 132 -6.88 -15.40 -38.76
C ILE A 132 -8.04 -16.15 -39.43
N GLU A 133 -9.28 -15.93 -39.00
CA GLU A 133 -10.48 -16.53 -39.59
C GLU A 133 -10.64 -16.16 -41.06
N MET A 134 -10.46 -14.89 -41.40
CA MET A 134 -10.48 -14.42 -42.80
C MET A 134 -9.44 -15.16 -43.65
N LYS A 135 -8.19 -15.27 -43.18
CA LYS A 135 -7.13 -15.98 -43.90
C LYS A 135 -7.40 -17.47 -44.06
N ILE A 136 -7.99 -18.11 -43.06
CA ILE A 136 -8.42 -19.52 -43.14
C ILE A 136 -9.48 -19.68 -44.23
N GLN A 137 -10.47 -18.78 -44.30
CA GLN A 137 -11.51 -18.84 -45.34
C GLN A 137 -10.94 -18.60 -46.76
N GLU A 138 -10.04 -17.64 -46.93
CA GLU A 138 -9.36 -17.39 -48.21
C GLU A 138 -8.56 -18.60 -48.67
N THR A 139 -7.88 -19.28 -47.75
CA THR A 139 -7.08 -20.48 -48.05
C THR A 139 -8.00 -21.64 -48.44
N LYS A 140 -9.11 -21.84 -47.73
CA LYS A 140 -10.11 -22.89 -48.05
C LYS A 140 -10.77 -22.68 -49.41
N LYS A 141 -10.89 -21.46 -49.92
CA LYS A 141 -11.44 -21.19 -51.26
C LYS A 141 -10.48 -21.53 -52.42
N LYS A 142 -9.18 -21.75 -52.12
CA LYS A 142 -8.15 -22.08 -53.11
C LYS A 142 -7.93 -23.58 -53.30
N PHE A 143 -8.63 -24.42 -52.53
CA PHE A 143 -8.64 -25.88 -52.64
C PHE A 143 -10.08 -26.36 -52.84
#